data_AF-A0A367CCC8-F1
#
_entry.id   AF-A0A367CCC8-F1
#
_cell.length_a   1.000
_cell.length_b   1.000
_cell.length_c   1.000
_cell.angle_alpha   90.00
_cell.angle_beta   90.00
_cell.angle_gamma   90.00
#
_symmetry.space_group_name_H-M   'P 1'
#
loop_
_entity.id
_entity.type
_entity.pdbx_description
1 polymer ?
#
loop_
_entity_poly.entity_id
_entity_poly.type
_entity_poly.pdbx_seq_one_letter_code
_entity_poly.pdbx_strand_id
1 'polypeptide(L)'
;MAQNYYDEFVKLPLDKMAQKMEDMTFLYNETRVPKKHYKEKLSVAVEEMIESGVEMNLIATYYRTLEELKKQNAKWFFQALLCLEVGVKPSTIKPSEYQALELTYAKFIETKKAKTVSSEWLDYFENINKYGAYYTMKKEDNENE
;
A
#
# COMPACT_ATOMS: atom_id res chain seq x y z
N MET A 1 38.58 -5.14 8.75
CA MET A 1 37.10 -5.08 8.88
C MET A 1 36.59 -6.51 8.84
N ALA A 2 35.69 -6.89 9.74
CA ALA A 2 35.13 -8.25 9.72
C ALA A 2 34.24 -8.40 8.49
N GLN A 3 34.48 -9.44 7.71
CA GLN A 3 33.67 -9.76 6.53
C GLN A 3 32.28 -10.18 7.01
N ASN A 4 31.24 -9.52 6.50
CA ASN A 4 29.88 -9.82 6.90
C ASN A 4 29.29 -10.93 5.99
N TYR A 5 28.24 -11.60 6.44
CA TYR A 5 27.62 -12.70 5.68
C TYR A 5 27.06 -12.23 4.33
N TYR A 6 26.64 -10.96 4.22
CA TYR A 6 26.17 -10.38 2.96
C TYR A 6 27.26 -10.39 1.88
N ASP A 7 28.50 -10.03 2.24
CA ASP A 7 29.64 -9.99 1.31
C ASP A 7 29.99 -11.37 0.75
N GLU A 8 29.68 -12.44 1.48
CA GLU A 8 29.83 -13.83 1.02
C GLU A 8 28.63 -14.29 0.20
N PHE A 9 27.42 -13.92 0.62
CA PHE A 9 26.18 -14.31 -0.04
C PHE A 9 26.10 -13.81 -1.48
N VAL A 10 26.46 -12.55 -1.74
CA VAL A 10 26.43 -11.93 -3.08
C VAL A 10 27.38 -12.63 -4.07
N LYS A 11 28.41 -13.32 -3.59
CA LYS A 11 29.38 -14.05 -4.42
C LYS A 11 28.93 -15.46 -4.80
N LEU A 12 27.82 -15.95 -4.22
CA LEU A 12 27.33 -17.30 -4.47
C LEU A 12 26.70 -17.42 -5.87
N PRO A 13 26.82 -18.59 -6.53
CA PRO A 13 25.97 -18.91 -7.67
C PRO A 13 24.49 -18.90 -7.27
N LEU A 14 23.61 -18.54 -8.21
CA LEU A 14 22.16 -18.41 -8.00
C LEU A 14 21.54 -19.64 -7.31
N ASP A 15 21.96 -20.84 -7.71
CA ASP A 15 21.49 -22.09 -7.11
C ASP A 15 21.87 -22.23 -5.62
N LYS A 16 23.07 -21.77 -5.23
CA LYS A 16 23.52 -21.75 -3.84
C LYS A 16 22.86 -20.63 -3.04
N MET A 17 22.61 -19.47 -3.66
CA MET A 17 21.83 -18.39 -3.04
C MET A 17 20.43 -18.87 -2.68
N ALA A 18 19.73 -19.50 -3.63
CA ALA A 18 18.39 -20.03 -3.42
C ALA A 18 18.34 -21.09 -2.30
N GLN A 19 19.34 -21.99 -2.24
CA GLN A 19 19.44 -22.96 -1.13
C GLN A 19 19.64 -22.26 0.22
N LYS A 20 20.52 -21.26 0.28
CA LYS A 20 20.75 -20.51 1.52
C LYS A 20 19.52 -19.73 1.96
N MET A 21 18.68 -19.25 1.03
CA MET A 21 17.42 -18.61 1.37
C MET A 21 16.40 -19.60 1.95
N GLU A 22 16.32 -20.82 1.40
CA GLU A 22 15.52 -21.90 1.99
C GLU A 22 16.00 -22.23 3.42
N ASP A 23 17.31 -22.40 3.61
CA ASP A 23 17.89 -22.68 4.92
C ASP A 23 17.59 -21.56 5.93
N MET A 24 17.78 -20.29 5.54
CA MET A 24 17.47 -19.14 6.39
C MET A 24 15.98 -19.03 6.72
N THR A 25 15.11 -19.36 5.77
CA THR A 25 13.66 -19.35 5.98
C THR A 25 13.23 -20.47 6.91
N PHE A 26 13.88 -21.64 6.84
CA PHE A 26 13.66 -22.72 7.78
C PHE A 26 14.06 -22.33 9.21
N LEU A 27 15.12 -21.53 9.39
CA LEU A 27 15.47 -20.99 10.71
C LEU A 27 14.38 -20.07 11.29
N TYR A 28 13.48 -19.53 10.45
CA TYR A 28 12.30 -18.81 10.89
C TYR A 28 11.11 -19.76 11.05
N ASN A 29 10.87 -20.20 12.29
CA ASN A 29 9.73 -21.05 12.67
C ASN A 29 9.60 -22.35 11.83
N GLU A 30 10.72 -22.94 11.41
CA GLU A 30 10.73 -24.16 10.58
C GLU A 30 9.96 -24.01 9.26
N THR A 31 9.80 -22.77 8.78
CA THR A 31 9.05 -22.45 7.57
C THR A 31 9.77 -23.01 6.35
N ARG A 32 9.13 -23.91 5.61
CA ARG A 32 9.70 -24.49 4.40
C ARG A 32 9.17 -23.79 3.17
N VAL A 33 10.05 -23.03 2.51
CA VAL A 33 9.84 -22.50 1.16
C VAL A 33 10.85 -23.19 0.24
N PRO A 34 10.42 -23.98 -0.75
CA PRO A 34 11.33 -24.76 -1.57
C PRO A 34 12.34 -23.89 -2.31
N LYS A 35 13.62 -24.32 -2.38
CA LYS A 35 14.67 -23.68 -3.20
C LYS A 35 14.22 -23.26 -4.59
N LYS A 36 13.40 -24.10 -5.26
CA LYS A 36 12.89 -23.82 -6.62
C LYS A 36 12.18 -22.45 -6.69
N HIS A 37 11.39 -22.11 -5.67
CA HIS A 37 10.70 -20.82 -5.58
C HIS A 37 11.69 -19.64 -5.57
N TYR A 38 12.71 -19.70 -4.71
CA TYR A 38 13.73 -18.65 -4.65
C TYR A 38 14.56 -18.57 -5.93
N LYS A 39 14.89 -19.73 -6.51
CA LYS A 39 15.63 -19.81 -7.78
C LYS A 39 14.88 -19.11 -8.90
N GLU A 40 13.57 -19.38 -9.03
CA GLU A 40 12.70 -18.73 -10.01
C GLU A 40 12.68 -17.21 -9.77
N LYS A 41 12.45 -16.75 -8.53
CA LYS A 41 12.42 -15.32 -8.19
C LYS A 41 13.73 -14.57 -8.45
N LEU A 42 14.87 -15.18 -8.14
CA LEU A 42 16.20 -14.60 -8.39
C LEU A 42 16.58 -14.59 -9.88
N SER A 43 15.90 -15.39 -10.70
CA SER A 43 16.17 -15.49 -12.14
C SER A 43 15.31 -14.53 -12.97
N VAL A 44 14.32 -13.86 -12.37
CA VAL A 44 13.47 -12.87 -13.05
C VAL A 44 14.34 -11.71 -13.55
N ALA A 45 14.23 -11.38 -14.84
CA ALA A 45 14.96 -10.25 -15.40
C ALA A 45 14.44 -8.94 -14.81
N VAL A 46 15.31 -7.94 -14.62
CA VAL A 46 14.93 -6.63 -14.07
C VAL A 46 13.80 -5.99 -14.90
N GLU A 47 13.77 -6.24 -16.21
CA GLU A 47 12.71 -5.76 -17.12
C GLU A 47 11.33 -6.38 -16.83
N GLU A 48 11.25 -7.64 -16.41
CA GLU A 48 9.99 -8.30 -16.03
C GLU A 48 9.46 -7.79 -14.67
N MET A 49 10.32 -7.21 -13.82
CA MET A 49 9.87 -6.49 -12.63
C MET A 49 9.15 -5.16 -12.97
N ILE A 50 9.34 -4.62 -14.19
CA ILE A 50 8.78 -3.33 -14.64
C ILE A 50 7.29 -3.42 -14.96
N GLU A 51 6.68 -4.61 -15.09
CA GLU A 51 5.21 -4.72 -15.21
C GLU A 51 4.50 -4.12 -13.97
N SER A 52 5.07 -4.27 -12.77
CA SER A 52 4.62 -3.54 -11.58
C SER A 52 4.96 -2.03 -11.61
N GLY A 53 5.93 -1.65 -12.44
CA GLY A 53 6.40 -0.28 -12.59
C GLY A 53 5.44 0.62 -13.36
N VAL A 54 4.74 0.13 -14.39
CA VAL A 54 3.81 0.97 -15.16
C VAL A 54 2.59 1.39 -14.32
N GLU A 55 1.95 0.44 -13.64
CA GLU A 55 0.84 0.73 -12.73
C GLU A 55 1.27 1.68 -11.61
N MET A 56 2.44 1.43 -11.01
CA MET A 56 2.97 2.28 -9.95
C MET A 56 3.33 3.69 -10.45
N ASN A 57 3.81 3.82 -11.70
CA ASN A 57 4.07 5.12 -12.32
C ASN A 57 2.78 5.92 -12.55
N LEU A 58 1.70 5.24 -12.95
CA LEU A 58 0.38 5.86 -13.06
C LEU A 58 -0.12 6.31 -11.69
N ILE A 59 -0.10 5.44 -10.67
CA ILE A 59 -0.48 5.76 -9.29
C ILE A 59 0.37 6.92 -8.75
N ALA A 60 1.67 6.92 -8.99
CA ALA A 60 2.57 8.02 -8.58
C ALA A 60 2.20 9.34 -9.24
N THR A 61 1.72 9.32 -10.48
CA THR A 61 1.21 10.51 -11.18
C THR A 61 -0.05 11.03 -10.50
N TYR A 62 -1.04 10.16 -10.24
CA TYR A 62 -2.24 10.55 -9.47
C TYR A 62 -1.89 11.11 -8.10
N TYR A 63 -0.99 10.44 -7.36
CA TYR A 63 -0.53 10.89 -6.05
C TYR A 63 0.04 12.30 -6.10
N ARG A 64 0.98 12.58 -7.01
CA ARG A 64 1.60 13.91 -7.13
C ARG A 64 0.58 14.99 -7.44
N THR A 65 -0.35 14.72 -8.37
CA THR A 65 -1.43 15.65 -8.69
C THR A 65 -2.33 15.93 -7.49
N LEU A 66 -2.76 14.88 -6.77
CA LEU A 66 -3.60 15.04 -5.58
C LEU A 66 -2.86 15.77 -4.44
N GLU A 67 -1.57 15.48 -4.25
CA GLU A 67 -0.74 16.14 -3.26
C GLU A 67 -0.60 17.64 -3.55
N GLU A 68 -0.39 18.00 -4.82
CA GLU A 68 -0.30 19.40 -5.24
C GLU A 68 -1.62 20.15 -5.04
N LEU A 69 -2.75 19.57 -5.45
CA LEU A 69 -4.08 20.15 -5.25
C LEU A 69 -4.37 20.37 -3.75
N LYS A 70 -4.02 19.40 -2.90
CA LYS A 70 -4.16 19.51 -1.45
C LYS A 70 -3.32 20.65 -0.87
N LYS A 71 -2.09 20.84 -1.36
CA LYS A 71 -1.20 21.94 -0.94
C LYS A 71 -1.73 23.31 -1.36
N GLN A 72 -2.30 23.42 -2.55
CA GLN A 72 -2.85 24.67 -3.07
C GLN A 72 -4.10 25.10 -2.30
N ASN A 73 -5.07 24.19 -2.10
CA ASN A 73 -6.27 24.50 -1.34
C ASN A 73 -6.88 23.24 -0.70
N ALA A 74 -6.57 23.03 0.59
CA ALA A 74 -7.03 21.88 1.35
C ALA A 74 -8.57 21.79 1.47
N LYS A 75 -9.27 22.94 1.50
CA LYS A 75 -10.74 23.00 1.54
C LYS A 75 -11.34 22.44 0.26
N TRP A 76 -10.94 23.00 -0.88
CA TRP A 76 -11.47 22.58 -2.18
C TRP A 76 -11.09 21.16 -2.51
N PHE A 77 -9.87 20.74 -2.15
CA PHE A 77 -9.46 19.34 -2.27
C PHE A 77 -10.41 18.41 -1.51
N PHE A 78 -10.66 18.69 -0.23
CA PHE A 78 -11.58 17.89 0.59
C PHE A 78 -13.01 17.87 0.01
N GLN A 79 -13.56 19.04 -0.31
CA GLN A 79 -14.92 19.14 -0.85
C GLN A 79 -15.06 18.44 -2.22
N ALA A 80 -14.02 18.49 -3.06
CA ALA A 80 -14.01 17.78 -4.34
C ALA A 80 -14.01 16.25 -4.14
N LEU A 81 -13.19 15.73 -3.21
CA LEU A 81 -13.21 14.31 -2.86
C LEU A 81 -14.58 13.88 -2.32
N LEU A 82 -15.18 14.70 -1.45
CA LEU A 82 -16.50 14.41 -0.89
C LEU A 82 -17.57 14.38 -2.00
N CYS A 83 -17.55 15.35 -2.91
CA CYS A 83 -18.44 15.39 -4.08
C CYS A 83 -18.33 14.13 -4.94
N LEU A 84 -17.11 13.62 -5.16
CA LEU A 84 -16.89 12.36 -5.89
C LEU A 84 -17.53 11.18 -5.16
N GLU A 85 -17.31 11.08 -3.85
CA GLU A 85 -17.81 9.96 -3.03
C GLU A 85 -19.36 9.93 -2.96
N VAL A 86 -19.99 11.09 -2.77
CA VAL A 86 -21.46 11.18 -2.68
C VAL A 86 -22.17 11.33 -4.03
N GLY A 87 -21.41 11.37 -5.14
CA GLY A 87 -21.95 11.52 -6.49
C GLY A 87 -22.55 12.89 -6.81
N VAL A 88 -22.22 13.93 -6.02
CA VAL A 88 -22.70 15.30 -6.22
C VAL A 88 -21.79 16.03 -7.21
N LYS A 89 -22.37 16.59 -8.27
CA LYS A 89 -21.61 17.36 -9.27
C LYS A 89 -21.58 18.86 -8.90
N PRO A 90 -20.40 19.47 -8.76
CA PRO A 90 -20.30 20.91 -8.46
C PRO A 90 -21.02 21.80 -9.48
N SER A 91 -21.09 21.40 -10.75
CA SER A 91 -21.77 22.14 -11.81
C SER A 91 -23.29 22.19 -11.68
N THR A 92 -23.89 21.27 -10.91
CA THR A 92 -25.35 21.18 -10.71
C THR A 92 -25.72 21.11 -9.24
N ILE A 93 -24.88 21.69 -8.36
CA ILE A 93 -25.05 21.59 -6.91
C ILE A 93 -26.27 22.39 -6.43
N LYS A 94 -27.06 21.81 -5.54
CA LYS A 94 -28.20 22.48 -4.90
C LYS A 94 -27.74 23.31 -3.69
N PRO A 95 -28.50 24.35 -3.28
CA PRO A 95 -28.17 25.13 -2.09
C PRO A 95 -28.00 24.27 -0.82
N SER A 96 -28.83 23.24 -0.65
CA SER A 96 -28.74 22.31 0.49
C SER A 96 -27.46 21.47 0.47
N GLU A 97 -27.03 21.02 -0.72
CA GLU A 97 -25.80 20.23 -0.90
C GLU A 97 -24.57 21.12 -0.67
N TYR A 98 -24.60 22.35 -1.16
CA TYR A 98 -23.55 23.34 -0.89
C TYR A 98 -23.41 23.63 0.62
N GLN A 99 -24.53 23.85 1.31
CA GLN A 99 -24.51 24.05 2.76
C GLN A 99 -23.96 22.82 3.50
N ALA A 100 -24.33 21.61 3.07
CA ALA A 100 -23.81 20.38 3.64
C ALA A 100 -22.28 20.26 3.46
N LEU A 101 -21.74 20.63 2.28
CA LEU A 101 -20.29 20.64 2.03
C LEU A 101 -19.55 21.60 2.97
N GLU A 102 -20.09 22.78 3.22
CA GLU A 102 -19.49 23.78 4.11
C GLU A 102 -19.47 23.30 5.57
N LEU A 103 -20.60 22.80 6.06
CA LEU A 103 -20.72 22.30 7.44
C LEU A 103 -19.86 21.07 7.67
N THR A 104 -19.75 20.18 6.68
CA THR A 104 -18.91 18.98 6.76
C THR A 104 -17.44 19.35 6.84
N TYR A 105 -16.99 20.31 6.02
CA TYR A 105 -15.61 20.79 6.07
C TYR A 105 -15.28 21.48 7.40
N ALA A 106 -16.21 22.29 7.93
CA ALA A 106 -16.04 22.90 9.25
C ALA A 106 -15.81 21.82 10.33
N LYS A 107 -16.62 20.76 10.32
CA LYS A 107 -16.48 19.63 11.25
C LYS A 107 -15.16 18.86 11.07
N PHE A 108 -14.73 18.70 9.81
CA PHE A 108 -13.47 18.04 9.47
C PHE A 108 -12.26 18.79 10.06
N ILE A 109 -12.22 20.12 9.95
CA ILE A 109 -11.11 20.92 10.52
C ILE A 109 -11.09 20.87 12.05
N GLU A 110 -12.26 20.96 12.70
CA GLU A 110 -12.36 20.84 14.16
C GLU A 110 -11.79 19.52 14.65
N THR A 111 -11.99 18.47 13.87
CA THR A 111 -11.47 17.13 14.11
C THR A 111 -10.06 17.03 13.55
N LYS A 112 -9.07 17.68 14.21
CA LYS A 112 -7.64 17.78 13.81
C LYS A 112 -6.90 16.46 13.45
N LYS A 113 -7.58 15.30 13.49
CA LYS A 113 -7.07 13.96 13.17
C LYS A 113 -7.85 13.26 12.05
N ALA A 114 -8.81 13.92 11.40
CA ALA A 114 -9.62 13.28 10.37
C ALA A 114 -8.72 12.94 9.17
N LYS A 115 -8.58 11.64 8.90
CA LYS A 115 -7.85 11.12 7.75
C LYS A 115 -8.75 11.22 6.52
N THR A 116 -8.15 11.42 5.34
CA THR A 116 -8.89 11.48 4.06
C THR A 116 -9.38 10.12 3.59
N VAL A 117 -8.75 9.05 4.07
CA VAL A 117 -9.19 7.66 3.89
C VAL A 117 -9.81 7.20 5.21
N SER A 118 -10.90 6.41 5.15
CA SER A 118 -11.52 5.83 6.34
C SER A 118 -10.51 4.99 7.15
N SER A 119 -10.73 4.90 8.45
CA SER A 119 -9.89 4.07 9.32
C SER A 119 -9.88 2.61 8.88
N GLU A 120 -11.02 2.06 8.45
CA GLU A 120 -11.14 0.68 7.98
C GLU A 120 -10.11 0.31 6.89
N TRP A 121 -10.04 1.09 5.81
CA TRP A 121 -9.10 0.79 4.71
C TRP A 121 -7.65 1.01 5.11
N LEU A 122 -7.40 1.96 6.01
CA LEU A 122 -6.06 2.20 6.53
C LEU A 122 -5.60 1.06 7.43
N ASP A 123 -6.48 0.60 8.31
CA ASP A 123 -6.20 -0.52 9.22
C ASP A 123 -6.01 -1.81 8.41
N TYR A 124 -6.83 -2.03 7.37
CA TYR A 124 -6.67 -3.16 6.45
C TYR A 124 -5.32 -3.12 5.71
N PHE A 125 -4.95 -1.96 5.15
CA PHE A 125 -3.65 -1.76 4.52
C PHE A 125 -2.49 -1.98 5.50
N GLU A 126 -2.56 -1.38 6.69
CA GLU A 126 -1.53 -1.50 7.73
C GLU A 126 -1.37 -2.96 8.19
N ASN A 127 -2.47 -3.69 8.33
CA ASN A 127 -2.44 -5.12 8.68
C ASN A 127 -1.78 -5.96 7.60
N ILE A 128 -2.15 -5.80 6.32
CA ILE A 128 -1.51 -6.52 5.22
C ILE A 128 -0.02 -6.17 5.13
N ASN A 129 0.33 -4.88 5.24
CA ASN A 129 1.71 -4.43 5.14
C ASN A 129 2.58 -4.98 6.29
N LYS A 130 2.02 -5.08 7.51
CA LYS A 130 2.74 -5.53 8.69
C LYS A 130 2.81 -7.04 8.84
N TYR A 131 1.74 -7.76 8.49
CA TYR A 131 1.60 -9.19 8.78
C TYR A 131 1.53 -10.08 7.52
N GLY A 132 1.44 -9.48 6.34
CA GLY A 132 1.25 -10.19 5.07
C GLY A 132 -0.22 -10.56 4.82
N ALA A 133 -0.60 -10.64 3.54
CA ALA A 133 -1.99 -10.89 3.13
C ALA A 133 -2.57 -12.22 3.65
N TYR A 134 -1.74 -13.27 3.70
CA TYR A 134 -2.17 -14.60 4.14
C TYR A 134 -2.62 -14.63 5.61
N TYR A 135 -1.93 -13.90 6.49
CA TYR A 135 -2.30 -13.82 7.90
C TYR A 135 -3.60 -13.03 8.10
N THR A 136 -3.74 -11.91 7.39
CA THR A 136 -4.95 -11.06 7.46
C THR A 136 -6.18 -11.82 6.96
N MET A 137 -6.10 -12.48 5.80
CA MET A 137 -7.22 -13.23 5.23
C MET A 137 -7.66 -14.41 6.11
N LYS A 138 -6.72 -15.16 6.69
CA LYS A 138 -7.05 -16.25 7.62
C LYS A 138 -7.71 -15.77 8.91
N LYS A 139 -7.41 -14.56 9.37
CA LYS A 139 -8.03 -13.99 10.58
C LYS A 139 -9.49 -13.63 10.34
N GLU A 140 -9.82 -13.10 9.15
CA GLU A 140 -11.19 -12.81 8.73
C GLU A 140 -12.04 -14.07 8.59
N ASP A 141 -11.48 -15.17 8.09
CA ASP A 141 -12.20 -16.46 7.99
C ASP A 141 -12.60 -17.01 9.38
N ASN A 142 -11.76 -16.82 10.40
CA ASN A 142 -12.03 -17.31 11.76
C ASN A 142 -12.96 -16.39 12.59
N GLU A 143 -13.12 -15.12 12.21
CA GLU A 143 -14.04 -14.18 12.88
C GLU A 143 -15.49 -14.28 12.35
N ASN A 144 -15.68 -14.99 11.22
CA ASN A 144 -16.97 -15.22 10.58
C ASN A 144 -17.56 -16.62 10.82
N GLU A 145 -16.93 -17.44 11.69
CA GLU A 145 -17.47 -18.70 12.25
C GLU A 145 -18.01 -18.51 13.68
#